data_AF-W1WNI4-F1
#
_entry.id   AF-W1WNI4-F1
#
_cell.length_a   1.000
_cell.length_b   1.000
_cell.length_c   1.000
_cell.angle_alpha   90.00
_cell.angle_beta   90.00
_cell.angle_gamma   90.00
#
_symmetry.space_group_name_H-M   'P 1'
#
loop_
_entity.id
_entity.type
_entity.pdbx_description
1 polymer ?
#
loop_
_entity_poly.entity_id
_entity_poly.type
_entity_poly.pdbx_seq_one_letter_code
_entity_poly.pdbx_strand_id
1 'polypeptide(L)' 'MQDLSGFSVPKGFRGSNAIKVQLWWAVQATIFSWSPQVLYRWRAFLLRLFGAKIGKNVVIRPSVKITYPWKLTLGDYAWV' A
#
# COMPACT_ATOMS: atom_id res chain seq x y z
N MET A 1 -14.75 -11.79 -23.78
CA MET A 1 -13.61 -10.85 -23.65
C MET A 1 -14.17 -9.52 -23.16
N GLN A 2 -13.56 -8.90 -22.15
CA GLN A 2 -14.05 -7.65 -21.58
C GLN A 2 -13.60 -6.47 -22.46
N ASP A 3 -14.56 -5.74 -23.02
CA ASP A 3 -14.30 -4.59 -23.88
C ASP A 3 -13.88 -3.36 -23.03
N LEU A 4 -12.70 -2.82 -23.28
CA LEU A 4 -12.07 -1.73 -22.51
C LEU A 4 -12.05 -0.39 -23.26
N SER A 5 -12.68 -0.32 -24.43
CA SER A 5 -12.59 0.85 -25.32
C SER A 5 -13.20 2.13 -24.71
N GLY A 6 -14.14 1.99 -23.77
CA GLY A 6 -14.76 3.10 -23.04
C GLY A 6 -14.18 3.39 -21.64
N PHE A 7 -13.11 2.70 -21.21
CA PHE A 7 -12.59 2.88 -19.85
C PHE A 7 -11.76 4.16 -19.74
N SER A 8 -12.39 5.24 -19.29
CA SER A 8 -11.69 6.47 -18.90
C SER A 8 -11.34 6.41 -17.42
N VAL A 9 -10.06 6.63 -17.08
CA VAL A 9 -9.64 6.78 -15.68
C VAL A 9 -9.99 8.21 -15.24
N PRO A 10 -10.85 8.40 -14.22
CA PRO A 10 -11.26 9.75 -13.80
C PRO A 10 -10.05 10.56 -13.31
N LYS A 11 -10.02 11.85 -13.69
CA LYS A 11 -8.98 12.81 -13.24
C LYS A 11 -8.99 12.85 -11.71
N GLY A 12 -7.91 12.37 -11.09
CA GLY A 12 -7.78 12.31 -9.63
C GLY A 12 -7.92 10.91 -9.00
N PHE A 13 -8.05 9.83 -9.78
CA PHE A 13 -8.19 8.46 -9.26
C PHE A 13 -7.10 8.04 -8.24
N ARG A 14 -5.89 8.56 -8.42
CA ARG A 14 -4.75 8.34 -7.52
C ARG A 14 -4.95 8.95 -6.12
N GLY A 15 -5.79 9.98 -6.00
CA GLY A 15 -6.13 10.67 -4.75
C GLY A 15 -4.98 11.40 -4.06
N SER A 16 -3.76 11.35 -4.60
CA SER A 16 -2.55 11.92 -4.01
C SER A 16 -1.58 12.35 -5.11
N ASN A 17 -0.66 13.24 -4.78
CA ASN A 17 0.31 13.81 -5.72
C ASN A 17 1.18 12.70 -6.36
N ALA A 18 1.48 12.82 -7.66
CA ALA A 18 2.28 11.84 -8.39
C ALA A 18 3.65 11.58 -7.73
N ILE A 19 4.22 12.60 -7.07
CA ILE A 19 5.46 12.49 -6.30
C ILE A 19 5.31 11.52 -5.12
N LYS A 20 4.20 11.58 -4.37
CA LYS A 20 3.93 10.64 -3.26
C LYS A 20 3.79 9.20 -3.77
N VAL A 21 3.19 9.01 -4.95
CA VAL A 21 3.08 7.70 -5.59
C VAL A 21 4.46 7.17 -5.94
N GLN A 22 5.32 7.98 -6.57
CA GLN A 22 6.65 7.51 -6.93
C GLN A 22 7.56 7.27 -5.73
N LEU A 23 7.49 8.14 -4.72
CA LEU A 23 8.20 7.91 -3.47
C LEU A 23 7.77 6.59 -2.83
N TRP A 24 6.46 6.30 -2.83
CA TRP A 24 5.96 5.04 -2.33
C TRP A 24 6.43 3.84 -3.18
N TRP A 25 6.43 3.93 -4.50
CA TRP A 25 6.94 2.86 -5.36
C TRP A 25 8.41 2.55 -5.08
N ALA A 26 9.24 3.59 -4.90
CA ALA A 26 10.63 3.44 -4.50
C ALA A 26 10.75 2.78 -3.11
N VAL A 27 10.01 3.26 -2.11
CA VAL A 27 9.97 2.68 -0.76
C VAL A 27 9.47 1.23 -0.78
N GLN A 28 8.48 0.92 -1.62
CA GLN A 28 7.95 -0.42 -1.75
C GLN A 28 9.00 -1.37 -2.35
N ALA A 29 9.64 -0.97 -3.43
CA ALA A 29 10.65 -1.78 -4.11
C ALA A 29 11.91 -2.00 -3.25
N THR A 30 12.27 -1.03 -2.42
CA THR A 30 13.46 -1.08 -1.57
C THR A 30 13.14 -1.68 -0.21
N ILE A 31 12.46 -0.92 0.65
CA ILE A 31 12.24 -1.23 2.06
C ILE A 31 11.25 -2.40 2.22
N PHE A 32 10.24 -2.50 1.37
CA PHE A 32 9.26 -3.58 1.44
C PHE A 32 9.76 -4.88 0.81
N SER A 33 10.53 -4.82 -0.27
CA SER A 33 11.09 -6.03 -0.91
C SER A 33 12.29 -6.59 -0.16
N TRP A 34 13.08 -5.74 0.51
CA TRP A 34 14.24 -6.17 1.28
C TRP A 34 13.90 -6.51 2.75
N SER A 35 12.73 -6.12 3.27
CA SER A 35 12.42 -6.38 4.68
C SER A 35 12.20 -7.88 4.97
N PRO A 36 12.96 -8.50 5.91
CA PRO A 36 12.76 -9.89 6.29
C PRO A 36 11.34 -10.18 6.79
N GLN A 37 10.90 -11.43 6.63
CA GLN A 37 9.52 -11.89 6.93
C GLN A 37 9.04 -11.51 8.34
N VAL A 38 9.95 -11.35 9.32
CA VAL A 38 9.66 -11.14 10.75
C VAL A 38 9.24 -9.70 11.10
N LEU A 39 9.46 -8.73 10.19
CA LEU A 39 9.26 -7.30 10.48
C LEU A 39 7.84 -6.80 10.13
N TYR A 40 6.81 -7.50 10.61
CA TYR A 40 5.39 -7.15 10.36
C TYR A 40 5.05 -5.74 10.88
N ARG A 41 5.54 -5.40 12.07
CA ARG A 41 5.31 -4.10 12.72
C ARG A 41 6.00 -2.94 12.00
N TRP A 42 7.17 -3.18 11.40
CA TRP A 42 7.91 -2.17 10.64
C TRP A 42 7.17 -1.80 9.35
N ARG A 43 6.66 -2.81 8.62
CA ARG A 43 5.82 -2.58 7.44
C ARG A 43 4.56 -1.81 7.79
N ALA A 44 3.89 -2.19 8.88
CA ALA A 44 2.72 -1.47 9.36
C ALA A 44 3.06 -0.02 9.77
N PHE A 45 4.24 0.22 10.33
CA PHE A 45 4.70 1.56 10.66
C PHE A 45 4.95 2.41 9.41
N LEU A 46 5.64 1.88 8.39
CA LEU A 46 5.85 2.56 7.11
C LEU A 46 4.54 2.90 6.42
N LEU A 47 3.61 1.94 6.37
CA LEU A 47 2.29 2.16 5.79
C LEU A 47 1.53 3.25 6.55
N ARG A 48 1.57 3.26 7.88
CA ARG A 48 1.01 4.35 8.70
C ARG A 48 1.65 5.70 8.38
N LEU A 49 2.98 5.74 8.20
CA LEU A 49 3.69 6.98 7.84
C LEU A 49 3.23 7.54 6.49
N PHE A 50 2.92 6.66 5.54
CA PHE A 50 2.38 7.04 4.23
C PHE A 50 0.85 7.31 4.24
N GLY A 51 0.20 7.23 5.40
CA GLY A 51 -1.21 7.57 5.59
C GLY A 51 -2.17 6.37 5.60
N ALA A 52 -1.67 5.14 5.64
CA ALA A 52 -2.52 3.97 5.83
C ALA A 52 -3.09 3.94 7.25
N LYS A 53 -4.37 3.57 7.37
CA LYS A 53 -5.00 3.33 8.67
C LYS A 53 -4.90 1.85 8.99
N ILE A 54 -3.98 1.48 9.87
CA ILE A 54 -3.80 0.09 10.28
C ILE A 54 -4.27 -0.06 11.73
N GLY A 55 -5.01 -1.13 12.02
CA GLY A 55 -5.48 -1.48 13.37
C GLY A 55 -4.43 -2.14 14.26
N LYS A 56 -4.88 -2.72 15.37
CA LYS A 56 -4.11 -3.54 16.30
C LYS A 56 -3.86 -4.93 15.71
N ASN A 57 -2.65 -5.46 15.94
CA ASN A 57 -2.28 -6.85 15.63
C ASN A 57 -2.49 -7.28 14.17
N VAL A 58 -2.24 -6.37 13.23
CA VAL A 58 -2.32 -6.65 11.80
C VAL A 58 -1.05 -7.34 11.31
N VAL A 59 -1.21 -8.48 10.65
CA VAL A 59 -0.12 -9.23 10.03
C VAL A 59 -0.14 -8.96 8.53
N ILE A 60 0.95 -8.36 8.04
CA ILE A 60 1.14 -8.04 6.62
C ILE A 60 2.28 -8.88 6.10
N ARG A 61 1.98 -9.81 5.19
CA ARG A 61 2.98 -10.65 4.55
C ARG A 61 3.86 -9.83 3.61
N PRO A 62 5.14 -10.24 3.45
CA PRO A 62 6.06 -9.59 2.53
C PRO A 62 5.65 -9.71 1.06
N SER A 63 4.82 -10.70 0.71
CA SER A 63 4.31 -10.88 -0.65
C SER A 63 3.29 -9.81 -1.07
N VAL A 64 2.71 -9.08 -0.12
CA VAL A 64 1.66 -8.10 -0.38
C VAL A 64 2.24 -6.88 -1.08
N LYS A 65 1.68 -6.54 -2.25
CA LYS A 65 1.98 -5.30 -2.98
C LYS A 65 0.85 -4.30 -2.77
N ILE A 66 1.17 -3.09 -2.31
CA ILE A 66 0.19 -2.05 -1.98
C ILE A 66 0.43 -0.88 -2.91
N THR A 67 -0.44 -0.64 -3.88
CA THR A 67 -0.23 0.44 -4.84
C THR A 67 -0.44 1.83 -4.22
N TYR A 68 -1.40 1.96 -3.30
CA TYR A 68 -1.81 3.23 -2.70
C TYR A 68 -1.98 3.11 -1.18
N PRO A 69 -0.94 3.37 -0.38
CA PRO A 69 -0.96 3.16 1.06
C PRO A 69 -1.94 4.11 1.77
N TRP A 70 -2.08 5.37 1.32
CA TRP A 70 -3.01 6.34 1.91
C TRP A 70 -4.50 5.99 1.73
N LYS A 71 -4.84 5.09 0.81
CA LYS A 71 -6.21 4.58 0.64
C LYS A 71 -6.43 3.27 1.41
N LEU A 72 -5.38 2.70 2.00
CA LEU A 72 -5.44 1.43 2.70
C LEU A 72 -5.96 1.63 4.11
N THR A 73 -7.04 0.93 4.45
CA THR A 73 -7.54 0.83 5.82
C THR A 73 -7.65 -0.65 6.18
N LEU A 74 -6.92 -1.06 7.21
CA LEU A 74 -6.93 -2.41 7.78
C LEU A 74 -7.48 -2.33 9.20
N GLY A 75 -8.51 -3.11 9.49
CA GLY A 75 -9.09 -3.24 10.82
C GLY A 75 -8.19 -4.00 11.79
N ASP A 76 -8.64 -4.10 13.04
CA ASP A 76 -7.94 -4.88 14.05
C ASP A 76 -7.93 -6.39 13.69
N TYR A 77 -6.83 -7.08 14.00
CA TYR A 77 -6.63 -8.51 13.76
C TYR A 77 -6.72 -8.96 12.29
N ALA A 78 -6.48 -8.04 11.34
CA ALA A 78 -6.44 -8.37 9.92
C ALA A 78 -5.16 -9.14 9.53
N TRP A 79 -5.32 -10.16 8.68
CA TRP A 79 -4.23 -10.94 8.11
C TRP A 79 -4.24 -10.82 6.58
N VAL A 80 -3.21 -10.19 6.03
CA VAL A 80 -3.06 -9.92 4.58
C VAL A 80 -1.75 -10.51 4.07
#